data_AF-A0A959JSD5-F1
#
_entry.id   AF-A0A959JSD5-F1
#
_cell.length_a   1.000
_cell.length_b   1.000
_cell.length_c   1.000
_cell.angle_alpha   90.00
_cell.angle_beta   90.00
_cell.angle_gamma   90.00
#
_symmetry.space_group_name_H-M   'P 1'
#
loop_
_entity.id
_entity.type
_entity.pdbx_description
1 polymer ?
#
loop_
_entity_poly.entity_id
_entity_poly.type
_entity_poly.pdbx_seq_one_letter_code
_entity_poly.pdbx_strand_id
1 'polypeptide(L)'
;MSKKRIAVIGGGLGSMTAIYNLLNLPDGKDKYDITVYQLGWRCGGKGASGVNIEKGCRVEEHGIHFWFGFYENAFRMMKELYGSLHRPSGAPLATFNDAFKPKPYMTLTEHVEGTWVDWKMDLPKLPGTLGDGKFNDPVEEVFVAIFNYLAMELKKYLDSGKAGCLGQIIQPFVKKIKRMVFSGELEEVVQGMEKEIEKDVIHDIEKHLKVTGKLLSNHKYHGEKHLDTHLENLDHLKKWIWDAIGDMVEKDTILRRVWQGVDFGIAM
;
A
#
# COMPACT_ATOMS: atom_id res chain seq x y z
N MET A 1 0.23 -27.54 36.04
CA MET A 1 1.28 -26.51 36.05
C MET A 1 0.63 -25.14 36.17
N SER A 2 1.27 -24.16 36.81
CA SER A 2 0.75 -22.79 36.87
C SER A 2 0.89 -22.09 35.52
N LYS A 3 -0.10 -21.31 35.11
CA LYS A 3 -0.07 -20.54 33.84
C LYS A 3 1.13 -19.57 33.82
N LYS A 4 1.69 -19.33 32.64
CA LYS A 4 2.72 -18.31 32.41
C LYS A 4 2.07 -16.92 32.41
N ARG A 5 2.49 -16.06 33.34
CA ARG A 5 2.00 -14.68 33.43
C ARG A 5 2.64 -13.78 32.38
N ILE A 6 1.82 -12.97 31.71
CA ILE A 6 2.25 -12.00 30.70
C ILE A 6 1.63 -10.65 31.05
N ALA A 7 2.47 -9.64 31.29
CA ALA A 7 2.06 -8.25 31.40
C ALA A 7 2.18 -7.58 30.02
N VAL A 8 1.08 -7.00 29.53
CA VAL A 8 1.02 -6.28 28.25
C VAL A 8 0.79 -4.80 28.54
N ILE A 9 1.65 -3.92 28.02
CA ILE A 9 1.56 -2.48 28.25
C ILE A 9 0.95 -1.83 27.00
N GLY A 10 -0.26 -1.31 27.13
CA GLY A 10 -1.06 -0.73 26.05
C GLY A 10 -1.92 -1.76 25.31
N GLY A 11 -3.18 -1.42 25.09
CA GLY A 11 -4.19 -2.18 24.33
C GLY A 11 -4.36 -1.66 22.90
N GLY A 12 -3.26 -1.30 22.23
CA GLY A 12 -3.26 -0.98 20.81
C GLY A 12 -3.36 -2.22 19.92
N LEU A 13 -3.52 -2.03 18.60
CA LEU A 13 -3.70 -3.13 17.65
C LEU A 13 -2.58 -4.18 17.76
N GLY A 14 -1.30 -3.79 17.81
CA GLY A 14 -0.18 -4.73 17.92
C GLY A 14 -0.24 -5.61 19.18
N SER A 15 -0.64 -5.04 20.32
CA SER A 15 -0.82 -5.81 21.56
C SER A 15 -2.00 -6.77 21.45
N MET A 16 -3.15 -6.28 20.97
CA MET A 16 -4.37 -7.08 20.90
C MET A 16 -4.27 -8.21 19.87
N THR A 17 -3.59 -8.01 18.75
CA THR A 17 -3.32 -9.07 17.77
C THR A 17 -2.36 -10.12 18.32
N ALA A 18 -1.33 -9.74 19.08
CA ALA A 18 -0.43 -10.68 19.73
C ALA A 18 -1.17 -11.56 20.75
N ILE A 19 -2.02 -10.94 21.59
CA ILE A 19 -2.86 -11.65 22.56
C ILE A 19 -3.82 -12.60 21.84
N TYR A 20 -4.49 -12.15 20.78
CA TYR A 20 -5.37 -12.98 19.96
C TYR A 20 -4.67 -14.25 19.49
N ASN A 21 -3.47 -14.12 18.91
CA ASN A 21 -2.71 -15.27 18.42
C ASN A 21 -2.26 -16.19 19.56
N LEU A 22 -1.78 -15.64 20.69
CA LEU A 22 -1.37 -16.44 21.85
C LEU A 22 -2.53 -17.28 22.42
N LEU A 23 -3.72 -16.69 22.50
CA LEU A 23 -4.90 -17.37 23.04
C LEU A 23 -5.53 -18.39 22.07
N ASN A 24 -5.23 -18.28 20.77
CA ASN A 24 -5.68 -19.23 19.74
C ASN A 24 -4.68 -20.37 19.46
N LEU A 25 -3.55 -20.42 20.17
CA LEU A 25 -2.73 -21.63 20.22
C LEU A 25 -3.55 -22.79 20.84
N PRO A 26 -3.29 -24.06 20.47
CA PRO A 26 -4.07 -25.21 20.95
C PRO A 26 -4.22 -25.29 22.48
N ASP A 27 -3.19 -24.87 23.22
CA ASP A 27 -3.13 -24.83 24.68
C ASP A 27 -3.11 -23.38 25.24
N GLY A 28 -3.33 -22.37 24.40
CA GLY A 28 -3.07 -20.97 24.70
C GLY A 28 -3.81 -20.45 25.94
N LYS A 29 -5.10 -20.77 26.04
CA LYS A 29 -5.95 -20.36 27.17
C LYS A 29 -5.54 -21.00 28.50
N ASP A 30 -4.99 -22.22 28.45
CA ASP A 30 -4.54 -22.95 29.64
C ASP A 30 -3.10 -22.64 30.00
N LYS A 31 -2.31 -22.18 29.02
CA LYS A 31 -0.89 -21.87 29.16
C LYS A 31 -0.62 -20.46 29.67
N TYR A 32 -1.43 -19.47 29.29
CA TYR A 32 -1.15 -18.06 29.55
C TYR A 32 -2.17 -17.41 30.50
N ASP A 33 -1.65 -16.58 31.40
CA ASP A 33 -2.40 -15.65 32.24
C ASP A 33 -1.98 -14.23 31.85
N ILE A 34 -2.83 -13.55 31.07
CA ILE A 34 -2.48 -12.30 30.38
C ILE A 34 -3.20 -11.14 31.04
N THR A 35 -2.45 -10.12 31.47
CA THR A 35 -2.98 -8.86 31.99
C THR A 35 -2.60 -7.71 31.06
N VAL A 36 -3.59 -6.95 30.60
CA VAL A 36 -3.39 -5.76 29.75
C VAL A 36 -3.50 -4.50 30.60
N TYR A 37 -2.41 -3.74 30.66
CA TYR A 37 -2.33 -2.43 31.29
C TYR A 37 -2.56 -1.35 30.24
N GLN A 38 -3.81 -0.88 30.11
CA GLN A 38 -4.18 0.22 29.22
C GLN A 38 -4.25 1.53 30.01
N LEU A 39 -3.61 2.59 29.50
CA LEU A 39 -3.81 3.93 30.04
C LEU A 39 -5.17 4.48 29.59
N GLY A 40 -6.01 4.86 30.55
CA GLY A 40 -7.37 5.31 30.27
C GLY A 40 -8.37 4.16 30.03
N TRP A 41 -9.59 4.52 29.67
CA TRP A 41 -10.74 3.61 29.71
C TRP A 41 -10.98 2.81 28.40
N ARG A 42 -10.24 3.10 27.32
CA ARG A 42 -10.51 2.57 25.97
C ARG A 42 -9.26 1.95 25.33
N CYS A 43 -9.42 0.76 24.75
CA CYS A 43 -8.42 0.11 23.89
C CYS A 43 -8.47 0.63 22.44
N GLY A 44 -7.47 0.30 21.63
CA GLY A 44 -7.40 0.62 20.19
C GLY A 44 -6.18 1.43 19.80
N GLY A 45 -5.53 2.11 20.75
CA GLY A 45 -4.35 2.94 20.48
C GLY A 45 -4.64 4.01 19.42
N LYS A 46 -3.77 4.13 18.40
CA LYS A 46 -3.96 5.08 17.28
C LYS A 46 -5.22 4.80 16.44
N GLY A 47 -5.69 3.56 16.40
CA GLY A 47 -6.91 3.17 15.69
C GLY A 47 -8.19 3.33 16.50
N ALA A 48 -8.14 3.94 17.69
CA ALA A 48 -9.32 4.11 18.52
C ALA A 48 -10.24 5.22 17.96
N SER A 49 -11.44 4.84 17.52
CA SER A 49 -12.48 5.76 17.04
C SER A 49 -13.71 5.76 17.96
N GLY A 50 -14.48 6.84 17.88
CA GLY A 50 -15.77 7.03 18.55
C GLY A 50 -16.87 7.33 17.54
N VAL A 51 -18.11 7.32 18.00
CA VAL A 51 -19.28 7.68 17.19
C VAL A 51 -20.05 8.78 17.91
N ASN A 52 -20.19 9.93 17.26
CA ASN A 52 -20.95 11.06 17.78
C ASN A 52 -22.41 10.98 17.32
N ILE A 53 -23.28 10.54 18.22
CA ILE A 53 -24.72 10.36 17.95
C ILE A 53 -25.40 11.68 17.64
N GLU A 54 -25.02 12.77 18.30
CA GLU A 54 -25.60 14.10 18.10
C GLU A 54 -25.28 14.68 16.72
N LYS A 55 -24.19 14.21 16.10
CA LYS A 55 -23.75 14.62 14.76
C LYS A 55 -24.03 13.55 13.70
N GLY A 56 -25.22 12.93 13.77
CA GLY A 56 -25.67 11.96 12.78
C GLY A 56 -24.80 10.70 12.74
N CYS A 57 -24.35 10.23 13.91
CA CYS A 57 -23.45 9.08 14.06
C CYS A 57 -22.11 9.25 13.33
N ARG A 58 -21.57 10.47 13.31
CA ARG A 58 -20.26 10.74 12.69
C ARG A 58 -19.15 10.03 13.45
N VAL A 59 -18.25 9.37 12.71
CA VAL A 59 -17.03 8.78 13.28
C VAL A 59 -16.07 9.90 13.70
N GLU A 60 -15.58 9.80 14.93
CA GLU A 60 -14.56 10.68 15.50
C GLU A 60 -13.28 9.87 15.71
N GLU A 61 -12.23 10.22 14.96
CA GLU A 61 -10.95 9.51 14.99
C GLU A 61 -9.78 10.50 14.93
N HIS A 62 -8.63 10.09 15.46
CA HIS A 62 -7.41 10.92 15.46
C HIS A 62 -6.82 11.08 14.05
N GLY A 63 -7.04 10.11 13.17
CA GLY A 63 -6.59 10.12 11.79
C GLY A 63 -7.32 9.05 11.00
N ILE A 64 -7.34 9.20 9.68
CA ILE A 64 -8.00 8.25 8.78
C ILE A 64 -7.18 6.96 8.70
N HIS A 65 -7.86 5.83 8.84
CA HIS A 65 -7.24 4.51 8.71
C HIS A 65 -7.85 3.78 7.53
N PHE A 66 -7.02 3.39 6.57
CA PHE A 66 -7.45 2.64 5.39
C PHE A 66 -7.14 1.15 5.54
N TRP A 67 -8.10 0.32 5.14
CA TRP A 67 -7.88 -1.10 4.94
C TRP A 67 -7.76 -1.36 3.44
N PHE A 68 -6.55 -1.71 2.99
CA PHE A 68 -6.34 -2.11 1.62
C PHE A 68 -6.57 -3.61 1.45
N GLY A 69 -6.94 -4.02 0.22
CA GLY A 69 -7.35 -5.40 -0.09
C GLY A 69 -6.28 -6.46 0.18
N PHE A 70 -5.01 -6.07 0.35
CA PHE A 70 -3.88 -6.96 0.61
C PHE A 70 -3.63 -7.25 2.10
N TYR A 71 -4.43 -6.70 3.03
CA TYR A 71 -4.32 -6.96 4.46
C TYR A 71 -4.92 -8.30 4.89
N GLU A 72 -4.53 -9.38 4.22
CA GLU A 72 -5.10 -10.73 4.36
C GLU A 72 -5.12 -11.24 5.80
N ASN A 73 -4.01 -11.09 6.53
CA ASN A 73 -3.92 -11.52 7.94
C ASN A 73 -4.94 -10.78 8.82
N ALA A 74 -5.15 -9.49 8.57
CA ALA A 74 -6.09 -8.68 9.32
C ALA A 74 -7.54 -9.08 8.96
N PHE A 75 -7.85 -9.26 7.67
CA PHE A 75 -9.19 -9.70 7.25
C PHE A 75 -9.54 -11.10 7.76
N ARG A 76 -8.58 -12.05 7.76
CA ARG A 76 -8.77 -13.38 8.32
C ARG A 76 -9.13 -13.30 9.81
N MET A 77 -8.35 -12.54 10.58
CA MET A 77 -8.63 -12.32 12.00
C MET A 77 -10.01 -11.68 12.22
N MET A 78 -10.37 -10.66 11.44
CA MET A 78 -11.66 -10.00 11.58
C MET A 78 -12.84 -10.94 11.24
N LYS A 79 -12.70 -11.79 10.21
CA LYS A 79 -13.71 -12.80 9.89
C LYS A 79 -13.94 -13.76 11.06
N GLU A 80 -12.87 -14.27 11.64
CA GLU A 80 -12.93 -15.16 12.82
C GLU A 80 -13.58 -14.46 14.02
N LEU A 81 -13.19 -13.20 14.29
CA LEU A 81 -13.76 -12.39 15.37
C LEU A 81 -15.26 -12.16 15.16
N TYR A 82 -15.70 -11.73 13.97
CA TYR A 82 -17.12 -11.54 13.66
C TYR A 82 -17.91 -12.83 13.81
N GLY A 83 -17.36 -13.97 13.40
CA GLY A 83 -17.97 -15.28 13.62
C GLY A 83 -18.11 -15.62 15.11
N SER A 84 -17.09 -15.33 15.92
CA SER A 84 -17.08 -15.64 17.36
C SER A 84 -17.99 -14.74 18.20
N LEU A 85 -18.29 -13.52 17.75
CA LEU A 85 -19.11 -12.56 18.48
C LEU A 85 -20.59 -12.93 18.52
N HIS A 86 -21.06 -13.79 17.61
CA HIS A 86 -22.47 -14.23 17.51
C HIS A 86 -23.46 -13.05 17.64
N ARG A 87 -23.19 -11.96 16.92
CA ARG A 87 -23.98 -10.73 17.03
C ARG A 87 -25.45 -11.01 16.65
N PRO A 88 -26.44 -10.46 17.37
CA PRO A 88 -27.85 -10.67 17.04
C PRO A 88 -28.18 -10.24 15.60
N SER A 89 -29.10 -10.98 14.98
CA SER A 89 -29.67 -10.57 13.69
C SER A 89 -30.30 -9.17 13.81
N GLY A 90 -30.03 -8.30 12.84
CA GLY A 90 -30.48 -6.91 12.84
C GLY A 90 -29.59 -5.93 13.62
N ALA A 91 -28.56 -6.39 14.33
CA ALA A 91 -27.56 -5.49 14.89
C ALA A 91 -26.80 -4.74 13.77
N PRO A 92 -26.48 -3.43 13.93
CA PRO A 92 -25.69 -2.71 12.94
C PRO A 92 -24.33 -3.38 12.71
N LEU A 93 -24.02 -3.65 11.43
CA LEU A 93 -22.81 -4.36 11.01
C LEU A 93 -22.68 -5.71 11.75
N ALA A 94 -23.71 -6.56 11.69
CA ALA A 94 -23.76 -7.83 12.44
C ALA A 94 -22.70 -8.83 11.94
N THR A 95 -22.47 -8.88 10.64
CA THR A 95 -21.51 -9.80 10.01
C THR A 95 -20.29 -9.08 9.44
N PHE A 96 -19.25 -9.85 9.13
CA PHE A 96 -18.07 -9.34 8.43
C PHE A 96 -18.44 -8.65 7.11
N ASN A 97 -19.35 -9.24 6.31
CA ASN A 97 -19.75 -8.69 5.02
C ASN A 97 -20.60 -7.42 5.15
N ASP A 98 -21.28 -7.22 6.28
CA ASP A 98 -21.98 -5.97 6.55
C ASP A 98 -20.99 -4.83 6.84
N ALA A 99 -19.89 -5.16 7.54
CA ALA A 99 -18.87 -4.21 7.99
C ALA A 99 -17.84 -3.84 6.91
N PHE A 100 -17.36 -4.81 6.14
CA PHE A 100 -16.32 -4.62 5.15
C PHE A 100 -16.91 -4.63 3.74
N LYS A 101 -16.98 -3.44 3.13
CA LYS A 101 -17.50 -3.25 1.76
C LYS A 101 -16.38 -2.82 0.83
N PRO A 102 -16.28 -3.39 -0.39
CA PRO A 102 -15.27 -3.00 -1.35
C PRO A 102 -15.48 -1.55 -1.77
N LYS A 103 -14.39 -0.78 -1.78
CA LYS A 103 -14.35 0.58 -2.33
C LYS A 103 -13.27 0.61 -3.41
N PRO A 104 -13.62 0.55 -4.71
CA PRO A 104 -12.65 0.37 -5.80
C PRO A 104 -11.94 1.69 -6.19
N TYR A 105 -12.04 2.71 -5.35
CA TYR A 105 -11.39 4.00 -5.58
C TYR A 105 -11.16 4.70 -4.25
N MET A 106 -10.17 5.58 -4.24
CA MET A 106 -10.01 6.58 -3.18
C MET A 106 -10.08 7.98 -3.80
N THR A 107 -10.52 8.94 -2.99
CA THR A 107 -10.59 10.33 -3.40
C THR A 107 -9.74 11.13 -2.44
N LEU A 108 -8.79 11.87 -2.98
CA LEU A 108 -8.06 12.90 -2.28
C LEU A 108 -8.58 14.25 -2.76
N THR A 109 -8.84 15.17 -1.86
CA THR A 109 -9.29 16.52 -2.22
C THR A 109 -8.08 17.45 -2.14
N GLU A 110 -7.83 18.21 -3.19
CA GLU A 110 -6.71 19.14 -3.26
C GLU A 110 -7.16 20.53 -3.71
N HIS A 111 -6.39 21.55 -3.33
CA HIS A 111 -6.67 22.93 -3.68
C HIS A 111 -5.77 23.36 -4.84
N VAL A 112 -6.36 23.52 -6.03
CA VAL A 112 -5.66 23.80 -7.28
C VAL A 112 -6.24 25.07 -7.87
N GLU A 113 -5.37 26.05 -8.18
CA GLU A 113 -5.76 27.30 -8.84
C GLU A 113 -6.95 28.02 -8.16
N GLY A 114 -6.98 28.01 -6.82
CA GLY A 114 -8.04 28.68 -6.05
C GLY A 114 -9.34 27.89 -5.91
N THR A 115 -9.39 26.64 -6.39
CA THR A 115 -10.58 25.78 -6.32
C THR A 115 -10.25 24.44 -5.67
N TRP A 116 -11.18 23.92 -4.86
CA TRP A 116 -11.11 22.55 -4.36
C TRP A 116 -11.51 21.57 -5.45
N VAL A 117 -10.64 20.62 -5.77
CA VAL A 117 -10.87 19.60 -6.78
C VAL A 117 -10.69 18.21 -6.17
N ASP A 118 -11.52 17.28 -6.63
CA ASP A 118 -11.43 15.87 -6.24
C ASP A 118 -10.49 15.13 -7.19
N TRP A 119 -9.39 14.62 -6.64
CA TRP A 119 -8.51 13.67 -7.28
C TRP A 119 -8.97 12.25 -6.94
N LYS A 120 -9.74 11.67 -7.87
CA LYS A 120 -10.18 10.28 -7.79
C LYS A 120 -9.10 9.35 -8.35
N MET A 121 -8.71 8.37 -7.55
CA MET A 121 -7.76 7.32 -7.90
C MET A 121 -8.49 5.98 -7.90
N ASP A 122 -8.60 5.34 -9.06
CA ASP A 122 -9.15 4.00 -9.14
C ASP A 122 -8.11 2.98 -8.65
N LEU A 123 -8.55 2.11 -7.74
CA LEU A 123 -7.71 1.08 -7.14
C LEU A 123 -7.92 -0.25 -7.87
N PRO A 124 -6.85 -1.01 -8.16
CA PRO A 124 -7.00 -2.28 -8.82
C PRO A 124 -7.76 -3.26 -7.92
N LYS A 125 -8.61 -4.07 -8.56
CA LYS A 125 -9.28 -5.17 -7.88
C LYS A 125 -8.32 -6.34 -7.77
N LEU A 126 -8.01 -6.72 -6.54
CA LEU A 126 -7.22 -7.91 -6.26
C LEU A 126 -8.07 -9.19 -6.44
N PRO A 127 -7.47 -10.30 -6.92
CA PRO A 127 -8.18 -11.58 -7.03
C PRO A 127 -8.49 -12.17 -5.64
N GLY A 128 -9.42 -13.11 -5.59
CA GLY A 128 -9.76 -13.84 -4.35
C GLY A 128 -10.80 -13.16 -3.47
N THR A 129 -10.92 -13.64 -2.24
CA THR A 129 -11.84 -13.11 -1.21
C THR A 129 -11.02 -12.64 -0.01
N LEU A 130 -11.28 -11.43 0.48
CA LEU A 130 -10.56 -10.82 1.61
C LEU A 130 -10.29 -11.81 2.76
N GLY A 131 -9.03 -12.07 3.09
CA GLY A 131 -8.67 -12.94 4.22
C GLY A 131 -8.78 -14.45 3.93
N ASP A 132 -8.82 -14.89 2.67
CA ASP A 132 -8.73 -16.30 2.28
C ASP A 132 -7.29 -16.82 2.13
N GLY A 133 -6.30 -15.93 2.26
CA GLY A 133 -4.88 -16.27 2.24
C GLY A 133 -4.37 -16.72 0.87
N LYS A 134 -5.11 -16.46 -0.22
CA LYS A 134 -4.70 -16.83 -1.58
C LYS A 134 -3.74 -15.83 -2.23
N PHE A 135 -3.30 -14.82 -1.50
CA PHE A 135 -2.24 -13.91 -1.91
C PHE A 135 -0.88 -14.57 -1.70
N ASN A 136 -0.20 -14.88 -2.79
CA ASN A 136 1.11 -15.55 -2.76
C ASN A 136 2.22 -14.60 -2.30
N ASP A 137 2.13 -13.30 -2.66
CA ASP A 137 3.01 -12.24 -2.16
C ASP A 137 2.29 -10.88 -2.14
N PRO A 138 1.72 -10.47 -1.00
CA PRO A 138 1.01 -9.19 -0.86
C PRO A 138 1.86 -7.97 -1.17
N VAL A 139 3.18 -8.05 -0.97
CA VAL A 139 4.08 -6.91 -1.17
C VAL A 139 4.36 -6.73 -2.65
N GLU A 140 4.65 -7.82 -3.38
CA GLU A 140 4.82 -7.81 -4.83
C GLU A 140 3.64 -7.17 -5.55
N GLU A 141 2.46 -7.71 -5.28
CA GLU A 141 1.26 -7.35 -6.02
C GLU A 141 0.83 -5.92 -5.71
N VAL A 142 1.15 -5.41 -4.50
CA VAL A 142 0.95 -4.00 -4.13
C VAL A 142 1.91 -3.09 -4.87
N PHE A 143 3.20 -3.42 -4.92
CA PHE A 143 4.16 -2.65 -5.71
C PHE A 143 3.76 -2.63 -7.18
N VAL A 144 3.44 -3.78 -7.76
CA VAL A 144 2.96 -3.89 -9.15
C VAL A 144 1.68 -3.06 -9.35
N ALA A 145 0.73 -3.08 -8.42
CA ALA A 145 -0.48 -2.27 -8.45
C ALA A 145 -0.20 -0.77 -8.44
N ILE A 146 0.66 -0.30 -7.53
CA ILE A 146 1.08 1.11 -7.43
C ILE A 146 1.79 1.53 -8.72
N PHE A 147 2.67 0.70 -9.23
CA PHE A 147 3.40 0.96 -10.46
C PHE A 147 2.50 1.02 -11.70
N ASN A 148 1.55 0.11 -11.83
CA ASN A 148 0.56 0.16 -12.92
C ASN A 148 -0.30 1.44 -12.81
N TYR A 149 -0.64 1.86 -11.59
CA TYR A 149 -1.34 3.12 -11.37
C TYR A 149 -0.50 4.34 -11.82
N LEU A 150 0.79 4.38 -11.45
CA LEU A 150 1.71 5.43 -11.87
C LEU A 150 1.87 5.48 -13.40
N ALA A 151 2.00 4.33 -14.05
CA ALA A 151 2.06 4.24 -15.51
C ALA A 151 0.78 4.79 -16.16
N MET A 152 -0.39 4.47 -15.60
CA MET A 152 -1.68 4.99 -16.09
C MET A 152 -1.78 6.51 -15.93
N GLU A 153 -1.36 7.09 -14.80
CA GLU A 153 -1.36 8.55 -14.62
C GLU A 153 -0.36 9.25 -15.55
N LEU A 154 0.81 8.64 -15.76
CA LEU A 154 1.79 9.15 -16.71
C LEU A 154 1.25 9.09 -18.15
N LYS A 155 0.53 8.03 -18.51
CA LYS A 155 -0.17 7.92 -19.80
C LYS A 155 -1.18 9.06 -19.97
N LYS A 156 -2.03 9.32 -18.97
CA LYS A 156 -2.99 10.45 -19.00
C LYS A 156 -2.28 11.78 -19.22
N TYR A 157 -1.10 11.97 -18.62
CA TYR A 157 -0.28 13.16 -18.87
C TYR A 157 0.18 13.24 -20.33
N LEU A 158 0.75 12.17 -20.87
CA LEU A 158 1.25 12.13 -22.24
C LEU A 158 0.12 12.39 -23.25
N ASP A 159 -1.04 11.77 -23.04
CA ASP A 159 -2.23 11.92 -23.88
C ASP A 159 -2.82 13.34 -23.82
N SER A 160 -2.50 14.14 -22.79
CA SER A 160 -2.95 15.54 -22.67
C SER A 160 -2.29 16.52 -23.64
N GLY A 161 -1.34 16.06 -24.47
CA GLY A 161 -0.62 16.90 -25.44
C GLY A 161 0.51 17.75 -24.81
N LYS A 162 0.75 17.63 -23.50
CA LYS A 162 1.87 18.25 -22.77
C LYS A 162 3.20 17.47 -22.90
N ALA A 163 3.29 16.54 -23.84
CA ALA A 163 4.39 15.57 -23.99
C ALA A 163 5.76 16.17 -24.36
N GLY A 164 5.80 17.40 -24.90
CA GLY A 164 7.05 18.05 -25.34
C GLY A 164 8.10 18.22 -24.23
N CYS A 165 7.67 18.26 -22.96
CA CYS A 165 8.55 18.38 -21.80
C CYS A 165 9.13 17.01 -21.37
N LEU A 166 8.38 15.93 -21.57
CA LEU A 166 8.69 14.59 -21.03
C LEU A 166 9.66 13.78 -21.91
N GLY A 167 9.72 14.06 -23.21
CA GLY A 167 10.72 13.46 -24.10
C GLY A 167 12.17 13.76 -23.68
N GLN A 168 12.39 14.90 -23.01
CA GLN A 168 13.69 15.29 -22.45
C GLN A 168 14.00 14.59 -21.11
N ILE A 169 12.97 14.09 -20.41
CA ILE A 169 13.04 13.46 -19.08
C ILE A 169 13.12 11.93 -19.15
N ILE A 170 12.37 11.31 -20.07
CA ILE A 170 12.28 9.84 -20.20
C ILE A 170 13.53 9.24 -20.87
N GLN A 171 14.16 9.96 -21.81
CA GLN A 171 15.35 9.46 -22.51
C GLN A 171 16.55 9.24 -21.57
N PRO A 172 16.87 10.16 -20.63
CA PRO A 172 17.87 9.91 -19.58
C PRO A 172 17.49 8.79 -18.59
N PHE A 173 16.20 8.64 -18.26
CA PHE A 173 15.67 7.60 -17.35
C PHE A 173 16.03 6.20 -17.84
N VAL A 174 15.63 5.89 -19.07
CA VAL A 174 15.87 4.60 -19.73
C VAL A 174 17.37 4.30 -19.79
N LYS A 175 18.18 5.32 -20.11
CA LYS A 175 19.64 5.19 -20.20
C LYS A 175 20.33 4.98 -18.85
N LYS A 176 19.75 5.44 -17.74
CA LYS A 176 20.32 5.31 -16.38
C LYS A 176 19.91 3.99 -15.72
N ILE A 177 18.68 3.51 -15.94
CA ILE A 177 18.25 2.14 -15.60
C ILE A 177 19.18 1.11 -16.24
N LYS A 178 19.55 1.30 -17.51
CA LYS A 178 20.53 0.48 -18.26
C LYS A 178 21.89 0.36 -17.56
N ARG A 179 22.28 1.31 -16.68
CA ARG A 179 23.55 1.28 -15.93
C ARG A 179 23.43 0.69 -14.52
N MET A 180 22.24 0.76 -13.93
CA MET A 180 22.03 0.35 -12.53
C MET A 180 21.78 -1.16 -12.40
N VAL A 181 21.38 -1.81 -13.48
CA VAL A 181 20.98 -3.22 -13.50
C VAL A 181 22.06 -4.08 -14.15
N PHE A 182 23.06 -4.51 -13.37
CA PHE A 182 24.06 -5.51 -13.79
C PHE A 182 23.66 -6.92 -13.33
N SER A 183 22.84 -7.57 -14.16
CA SER A 183 22.71 -9.04 -14.22
C SER A 183 22.19 -9.41 -15.60
N GLY A 184 22.90 -10.30 -16.30
CA GLY A 184 22.77 -10.55 -17.75
C GLY A 184 21.39 -10.96 -18.30
N GLU A 185 20.41 -11.25 -17.45
CA GLU A 185 19.01 -11.51 -17.86
C GLU A 185 18.26 -10.26 -18.34
N LEU A 186 18.75 -9.05 -18.02
CA LEU A 186 18.11 -7.78 -18.41
C LEU A 186 18.64 -7.17 -19.72
N GLU A 187 19.70 -7.72 -20.31
CA GLU A 187 20.29 -7.16 -21.53
C GLU A 187 19.41 -7.41 -22.78
N GLU A 188 18.76 -8.58 -22.87
CA GLU A 188 17.74 -8.87 -23.88
C GLU A 188 16.48 -8.01 -23.73
N VAL A 189 16.11 -7.67 -22.49
CA VAL A 189 14.98 -6.78 -22.19
C VAL A 189 15.31 -5.36 -22.67
N VAL A 190 16.53 -4.88 -22.41
CA VAL A 190 17.02 -3.55 -22.83
C VAL A 190 17.19 -3.44 -24.35
N GLN A 191 17.65 -4.49 -25.02
CA GLN A 191 17.71 -4.51 -26.50
C GLN A 191 16.32 -4.58 -27.14
N GLY A 192 15.34 -5.22 -26.47
CA GLY A 192 13.92 -5.14 -26.84
C GLY A 192 13.36 -3.71 -26.68
N MET A 193 13.73 -3.01 -25.61
CA MET A 193 13.33 -1.62 -25.33
C MET A 193 13.76 -0.66 -26.46
N GLU A 194 14.96 -0.79 -27.04
CA GLU A 194 15.43 0.13 -28.11
C GLU A 194 14.63 0.00 -29.42
N LYS A 195 14.07 -1.17 -29.74
CA LYS A 195 13.24 -1.36 -30.95
C LYS A 195 11.79 -0.90 -30.79
N GLU A 196 11.29 -0.74 -29.56
CA GLU A 196 9.89 -0.45 -29.24
C GLU A 196 9.65 0.98 -28.70
N ILE A 197 10.67 1.66 -28.17
CA ILE A 197 10.62 3.08 -27.71
C ILE A 197 10.28 4.06 -28.84
N GLU A 198 10.54 3.72 -30.10
CA GLU A 198 10.09 4.52 -31.26
C GLU A 198 8.58 4.36 -31.55
N LYS A 199 7.88 3.43 -30.89
CA LYS A 199 6.48 3.10 -31.19
C LYS A 199 5.50 3.14 -30.03
N ASP A 200 5.90 2.92 -28.76
CA ASP A 200 4.95 3.06 -27.64
C ASP A 200 5.61 3.15 -26.24
N VAL A 201 6.11 4.34 -25.88
CA VAL A 201 6.81 4.65 -24.60
C VAL A 201 6.05 4.21 -23.35
N ILE A 202 4.72 4.11 -23.42
CA ILE A 202 3.84 3.70 -22.33
C ILE A 202 3.96 2.21 -22.02
N HIS A 203 4.03 1.36 -23.06
CA HIS A 203 4.17 -0.10 -22.89
C HIS A 203 5.50 -0.46 -22.23
N ASP A 204 6.55 0.30 -22.54
CA ASP A 204 7.90 0.11 -21.99
C ASP A 204 8.00 0.49 -20.52
N ILE A 205 7.36 1.60 -20.11
CA ILE A 205 7.31 2.00 -18.70
C ILE A 205 6.51 0.97 -17.88
N GLU A 206 5.36 0.50 -18.40
CA GLU A 206 4.59 -0.57 -17.74
C GLU A 206 5.38 -1.87 -17.58
N LYS A 207 6.09 -2.30 -18.63
CA LYS A 207 6.95 -3.49 -18.59
C LYS A 207 8.10 -3.32 -17.59
N HIS A 208 8.74 -2.15 -17.59
CA HIS A 208 9.86 -1.84 -16.71
C HIS A 208 9.43 -1.83 -15.24
N LEU A 209 8.34 -1.15 -14.91
CA LEU A 209 7.85 -1.08 -13.54
C LEU A 209 7.36 -2.46 -13.03
N LYS A 210 6.82 -3.32 -13.90
CA LYS A 210 6.50 -4.72 -13.57
C LYS A 210 7.74 -5.55 -13.25
N VAL A 211 8.85 -5.35 -13.97
CA VAL A 211 10.12 -6.04 -13.71
C VAL A 211 10.76 -5.55 -12.41
N THR A 212 10.77 -4.24 -12.17
CA THR A 212 11.26 -3.66 -10.91
C THR A 212 10.42 -4.11 -9.71
N GLY A 213 9.09 -4.15 -9.85
CA GLY A 213 8.18 -4.72 -8.85
C GLY A 213 8.52 -6.17 -8.51
N LYS A 214 8.73 -7.02 -9.53
CA LYS A 214 9.16 -8.43 -9.37
C LYS A 214 10.54 -8.61 -8.73
N LEU A 215 11.47 -7.68 -8.98
CA LEU A 215 12.81 -7.73 -8.41
C LEU A 215 12.81 -7.33 -6.93
N LEU A 216 12.04 -6.30 -6.58
CA LEU A 216 11.91 -5.82 -5.20
C LEU A 216 11.14 -6.80 -4.31
N SER A 217 10.22 -7.56 -4.89
CA SER A 217 9.33 -8.45 -4.17
C SER A 217 9.84 -9.87 -3.95
N ASN A 218 10.95 -10.26 -4.57
CA ASN A 218 11.44 -11.63 -4.50
C ASN A 218 12.13 -11.90 -3.14
N HIS A 219 11.34 -11.88 -2.07
CA HIS A 219 11.77 -12.02 -0.67
C HIS A 219 12.44 -13.38 -0.37
N LYS A 220 12.29 -14.39 -1.24
CA LYS A 220 12.97 -15.68 -1.12
C LYS A 220 14.50 -15.61 -1.24
N TYR A 221 15.06 -14.50 -1.71
CA TYR A 221 16.50 -14.37 -2.01
C TYR A 221 17.26 -13.36 -1.14
N HIS A 222 16.63 -12.74 -0.14
CA HIS A 222 17.20 -11.57 0.53
C HIS A 222 17.41 -11.78 2.03
N GLY A 223 18.62 -12.17 2.43
CA GLY A 223 19.10 -11.92 3.79
C GLY A 223 19.22 -10.41 4.07
N GLU A 224 19.34 -10.00 5.34
CA GLU A 224 19.29 -8.59 5.80
C GLU A 224 20.10 -7.62 4.91
N LYS A 225 21.30 -8.00 4.45
CA LYS A 225 22.16 -7.18 3.57
C LYS A 225 21.52 -6.75 2.25
N HIS A 226 20.61 -7.55 1.70
CA HIS A 226 19.97 -7.24 0.42
C HIS A 226 18.84 -6.23 0.57
N LEU A 227 18.19 -6.15 1.73
CA LEU A 227 17.13 -5.19 1.99
C LEU A 227 17.67 -3.76 1.97
N ASP A 228 18.82 -3.51 2.63
CA ASP A 228 19.47 -2.20 2.64
C ASP A 228 19.83 -1.73 1.23
N THR A 229 20.35 -2.63 0.40
CA THR A 229 20.73 -2.31 -0.99
C THR A 229 19.50 -1.93 -1.83
N HIS A 230 18.36 -2.60 -1.62
CA HIS A 230 17.11 -2.29 -2.32
C HIS A 230 16.54 -0.94 -1.90
N LEU A 231 16.58 -0.62 -0.60
CA LEU A 231 16.15 0.67 -0.08
C LEU A 231 17.03 1.82 -0.61
N GLU A 232 18.35 1.61 -0.67
CA GLU A 232 19.28 2.58 -1.29
C GLU A 232 18.98 2.80 -2.77
N ASN A 233 18.69 1.74 -3.53
CA ASN A 233 18.33 1.85 -4.94
C ASN A 233 17.00 2.60 -5.15
N LEU A 234 16.01 2.35 -4.30
CA LEU A 234 14.74 3.08 -4.31
C LEU A 234 14.92 4.56 -3.97
N ASP A 235 15.75 4.89 -2.99
CA ASP A 235 16.06 6.29 -2.64
C ASP A 235 16.82 7.00 -3.78
N HIS A 236 17.78 6.33 -4.42
CA HIS A 236 18.46 6.86 -5.60
C HIS A 236 17.51 7.08 -6.78
N LEU A 237 16.58 6.16 -7.02
CA LEU A 237 15.54 6.30 -8.03
C LEU A 237 14.65 7.51 -7.73
N LYS A 238 14.18 7.63 -6.48
CA LYS A 238 13.36 8.74 -6.01
C LYS A 238 14.06 10.09 -6.22
N LYS A 239 15.30 10.24 -5.73
CA LYS A 239 16.11 11.46 -5.89
C LYS A 239 16.28 11.83 -7.36
N TRP A 240 16.58 10.84 -8.20
CA TRP A 240 16.76 11.09 -9.62
C TRP A 240 15.46 11.54 -10.31
N ILE A 241 14.31 10.92 -9.99
CA ILE A 241 13.01 11.37 -10.51
C ILE A 241 12.79 12.83 -10.08
N TRP A 242 13.04 13.15 -8.82
CA TRP A 242 12.93 14.53 -8.32
C TRP A 242 13.84 15.50 -9.09
N ASP A 243 15.10 15.15 -9.33
CA ASP A 243 16.01 15.99 -10.11
C ASP A 243 15.50 16.24 -11.55
N ALA A 244 14.73 15.30 -12.11
CA ALA A 244 14.23 15.38 -13.47
C ALA A 244 12.92 16.17 -13.61
N ILE A 245 12.01 16.05 -12.63
CA ILE A 245 10.66 16.65 -12.71
C ILE A 245 10.35 17.69 -11.64
N GLY A 246 11.19 17.84 -10.60
CA GLY A 246 10.91 18.62 -9.40
C GLY A 246 10.51 20.08 -9.68
N ASP A 247 11.23 20.76 -10.57
CA ASP A 247 10.92 22.14 -10.99
C ASP A 247 9.57 22.30 -11.71
N MET A 248 9.04 21.19 -12.22
CA MET A 248 7.75 21.12 -12.91
C MET A 248 6.62 20.64 -11.98
N VAL A 249 6.93 19.83 -10.96
CA VAL A 249 5.96 19.30 -9.97
C VAL A 249 5.17 20.43 -9.32
N GLU A 250 5.78 21.56 -9.01
CA GLU A 250 5.06 22.69 -8.39
C GLU A 250 4.11 23.41 -9.35
N LYS A 251 4.37 23.33 -10.66
CA LYS A 251 3.70 24.12 -11.71
C LYS A 251 2.68 23.31 -12.49
N ASP A 252 2.76 21.98 -12.45
CA ASP A 252 1.83 21.10 -13.13
C ASP A 252 1.19 20.09 -12.16
N THR A 253 -0.12 20.22 -11.99
CA THR A 253 -0.92 19.39 -11.08
C THR A 253 -0.82 17.90 -11.38
N ILE A 254 -0.68 17.49 -12.64
CA ILE A 254 -0.60 16.08 -12.99
C ILE A 254 0.78 15.52 -12.62
N LEU A 255 1.87 16.25 -12.91
CA LEU A 255 3.21 15.84 -12.46
C LEU A 255 3.33 15.80 -10.94
N ARG A 256 2.66 16.72 -10.25
CA ARG A 256 2.53 16.69 -8.79
C ARG A 256 1.90 15.42 -8.28
N ARG A 257 0.76 15.00 -8.86
CA ARG A 257 0.06 13.76 -8.50
C ARG A 257 0.90 12.52 -8.80
N VAL A 258 1.60 12.50 -9.93
CA VAL A 258 2.55 11.41 -10.26
C VAL A 258 3.66 11.34 -9.21
N TRP A 259 4.27 12.49 -8.85
CA TRP A 259 5.28 12.54 -7.80
C TRP A 259 4.75 12.09 -6.44
N GLN A 260 3.55 12.53 -6.05
CA GLN A 260 2.92 12.08 -4.80
C GLN A 260 2.72 10.56 -4.77
N GLY A 261 2.34 9.95 -5.90
CA GLY A 261 2.24 8.49 -5.99
C GLY A 261 3.60 7.78 -5.88
N VAL A 262 4.66 8.33 -6.49
CA VAL A 262 6.03 7.81 -6.37
C VAL A 262 6.54 7.94 -4.93
N ASP A 263 6.39 9.11 -4.33
CA ASP A 263 6.80 9.42 -2.97
C ASP A 263 6.08 8.51 -1.96
N PHE A 264 4.76 8.39 -2.09
CA PHE A 264 3.95 7.50 -1.25
C PHE A 264 4.31 6.02 -1.44
N GLY A 265 4.47 5.57 -2.69
CA GLY A 265 4.78 4.17 -3.00
C GLY A 265 6.15 3.73 -2.50
N ILE A 266 7.15 4.62 -2.49
CA ILE A 266 8.51 4.34 -2.03
C ILE A 266 8.65 4.50 -0.50
N ALA A 267 7.79 5.31 0.13
CA ALA A 267 7.82 5.51 1.58
C ALA A 267 7.10 4.41 2.39
N MET A 268 6.32 3.54 1.73
CA MET A 268 5.66 2.38 2.34
C MET A 268 6.58 1.16 2.39
#